data_AF-W1YN08-F1
#
_entry.id   AF-W1YN08-F1
#
_cell.length_a   1.000
_cell.length_b   1.000
_cell.length_c   1.000
_cell.angle_alpha   90.00
_cell.angle_beta   90.00
_cell.angle_gamma   90.00
#
_symmetry.space_group_name_H-M   'P 1'
#
loop_
_entity.id
_entity.type
_entity.pdbx_description
1 polymer ?
#
loop_
_entity_poly.entity_id
_entity_poly.type
_entity_poly.pdbx_seq_one_letter_code
_entity_poly.pdbx_strand_id
1 'polypeptide(L)'
;KKPEEMAKQRSVFAEGAEKNGINAELAMKIFDLVEKFAGYGFNKSHSAAYALVSYQTLWLKAHYPAEFMAAVMTADMDNTEKVVGLVDECWR
;
A
#
# COMPACT_ATOMS: atom_id res chain seq x y z
N LYS A 1 -18.10 -9.02 3.87
CA LYS A 1 -18.43 -9.72 2.60
C LYS A 1 -19.91 -10.06 2.60
N LYS A 2 -20.68 -9.72 1.54
CA LYS A 2 -22.07 -10.20 1.37
C LYS A 2 -22.03 -11.41 0.43
N PRO A 3 -22.18 -12.66 0.93
CA PRO A 3 -22.02 -13.87 0.12
C PRO A 3 -22.94 -13.90 -1.12
N GLU A 4 -24.16 -13.40 -0.96
CA GLU A 4 -25.15 -13.33 -2.05
C GLU A 4 -24.70 -12.43 -3.20
N GLU A 5 -24.05 -11.29 -2.90
CA GLU A 5 -23.54 -10.39 -3.93
C GLU A 5 -22.31 -10.97 -4.64
N MET A 6 -21.44 -11.68 -3.91
CA MET A 6 -20.29 -12.37 -4.51
C MET A 6 -20.73 -13.49 -5.46
N ALA A 7 -21.77 -14.25 -5.11
CA ALA A 7 -22.34 -15.28 -5.98
C ALA A 7 -22.90 -14.69 -7.28
N LYS A 8 -23.58 -13.55 -7.22
CA LYS A 8 -24.05 -12.82 -8.41
C LYS A 8 -22.88 -12.38 -9.30
N GLN A 9 -21.84 -11.78 -8.71
CA GLN A 9 -20.65 -11.36 -9.47
C GLN A 9 -19.90 -12.54 -10.10
N ARG A 10 -19.94 -13.73 -9.46
CA ARG A 10 -19.34 -14.95 -10.01
C ARG A 10 -20.00 -15.37 -11.32
N SER A 11 -21.33 -15.37 -11.39
CA SER A 11 -22.06 -15.67 -12.62
C SER A 11 -21.78 -14.64 -13.72
N VAL A 12 -21.78 -13.35 -13.38
CA VAL A 12 -21.47 -12.26 -14.33
C VAL A 12 -20.05 -12.42 -14.90
N PHE A 13 -19.08 -12.77 -14.05
CA PHE A 13 -17.71 -13.02 -14.49
C PHE A 13 -17.59 -14.24 -15.41
N ALA A 14 -18.30 -15.33 -15.10
CA ALA A 14 -18.32 -16.54 -15.93
C ALA A 14 -18.89 -16.27 -17.34
N GLU A 15 -20.05 -15.62 -17.41
CA GLU A 15 -20.67 -15.25 -18.69
C GLU A 15 -19.81 -14.27 -19.49
N GLY A 16 -19.17 -13.31 -18.81
CA GLY A 16 -18.24 -12.38 -19.44
C GLY A 16 -17.00 -13.08 -19.98
N ALA A 17 -16.46 -14.05 -19.25
CA ALA A 17 -15.33 -14.85 -19.69
C ALA A 17 -15.69 -15.72 -20.92
N GLU A 18 -16.86 -16.36 -20.91
CA GLU A 18 -17.36 -17.16 -22.03
C GLU A 18 -17.53 -16.32 -23.31
N LYS A 19 -18.12 -15.12 -23.20
CA LYS A 19 -18.25 -14.17 -24.33
C LYS A 19 -16.90 -13.73 -24.91
N ASN A 20 -15.86 -13.71 -24.08
CA ASN A 20 -14.49 -13.43 -24.49
C ASN A 20 -13.73 -14.67 -25.00
N GLY A 21 -14.40 -15.84 -25.12
CA GLY A 21 -13.80 -17.09 -25.57
C GLY A 21 -12.83 -17.71 -24.57
N ILE A 22 -12.91 -17.33 -23.28
CA ILE A 22 -12.02 -17.84 -22.23
C ILE A 22 -12.57 -19.14 -21.67
N ASN A 23 -11.69 -20.13 -21.48
CA ASN A 23 -12.04 -21.41 -20.87
C ASN A 23 -12.66 -21.22 -19.46
N ALA A 24 -13.80 -21.87 -19.22
CA ALA A 24 -14.56 -21.72 -17.97
C ALA A 24 -13.80 -22.15 -16.72
N GLU A 25 -13.02 -23.24 -16.80
CA GLU A 25 -12.23 -23.72 -15.66
C GLU A 25 -11.13 -22.71 -15.29
N LEU A 26 -10.45 -22.16 -16.29
CA LEU A 26 -9.45 -21.10 -16.09
C LEU A 26 -10.09 -19.84 -15.49
N ALA A 27 -11.22 -19.41 -16.03
CA ALA A 27 -11.94 -18.23 -15.55
C ALA A 27 -12.32 -18.37 -14.06
N MET A 28 -12.86 -19.53 -13.66
CA MET A 28 -13.24 -19.76 -12.27
C MET A 28 -12.04 -19.84 -11.33
N LYS A 29 -10.90 -20.42 -11.78
CA LYS A 29 -9.65 -20.37 -11.01
C LYS A 29 -9.17 -18.92 -10.77
N ILE A 30 -9.29 -18.05 -11.77
CA ILE A 30 -8.94 -16.62 -11.63
C ILE A 30 -9.89 -15.92 -10.65
N PHE A 31 -11.19 -16.16 -10.75
CA PHE A 31 -12.17 -15.56 -9.84
C PHE A 31 -11.91 -15.96 -8.39
N ASP A 32 -11.65 -17.25 -8.13
CA ASP A 32 -11.35 -17.74 -6.78
C ASP A 32 -10.06 -17.11 -6.21
N LEU A 33 -9.07 -16.78 -7.05
CA LEU A 33 -7.91 -15.99 -6.65
C LEU A 33 -8.31 -14.56 -6.29
N VAL A 34 -9.06 -13.87 -7.16
CA VAL A 34 -9.53 -12.50 -6.92
C VAL A 34 -10.34 -12.41 -5.61
N GLU A 35 -11.22 -13.37 -5.32
CA GLU A 35 -12.01 -13.39 -4.08
C GLU A 35 -11.15 -13.53 -2.83
N LYS A 36 -10.08 -14.34 -2.90
CA LYS A 36 -9.09 -14.47 -1.82
C LYS A 36 -8.32 -13.15 -1.66
N PHE A 37 -7.79 -12.61 -2.75
CA PHE A 37 -7.05 -11.34 -2.75
C PHE A 37 -7.90 -10.15 -2.29
N ALA A 38 -9.19 -10.11 -2.59
CA ALA A 38 -10.08 -9.03 -2.17
C ALA A 38 -10.19 -8.86 -0.64
N GLY A 39 -9.79 -9.87 0.15
CA GLY A 39 -9.72 -9.75 1.60
C GLY A 39 -8.56 -8.88 2.13
N TYR A 40 -7.51 -8.68 1.33
CA TYR A 40 -6.29 -7.98 1.72
C TYR A 40 -5.69 -7.11 0.61
N GLY A 41 -6.39 -6.98 -0.52
CA GLY A 41 -6.02 -6.11 -1.62
C GLY A 41 -5.99 -4.66 -1.15
N PHE A 42 -4.92 -3.95 -1.51
CA PHE A 42 -4.70 -2.59 -1.06
C PHE A 42 -4.89 -1.59 -2.20
N ASN A 43 -5.34 -0.39 -1.84
CA ASN A 43 -5.60 0.65 -2.83
C ASN A 43 -4.29 1.21 -3.43
N LYS A 44 -4.11 1.01 -4.73
CA LYS A 44 -2.88 1.39 -5.44
C LYS A 44 -2.61 2.90 -5.42
N SER A 45 -3.62 3.75 -5.60
CA SER A 45 -3.41 5.21 -5.64
C SER A 45 -2.96 5.74 -4.29
N HIS A 46 -3.53 5.21 -3.20
CA HIS A 46 -3.09 5.54 -1.84
C HIS A 46 -1.64 5.08 -1.59
N SER A 47 -1.30 3.83 -1.92
CA SER A 47 0.08 3.33 -1.78
C SER A 47 1.08 4.16 -2.58
N ALA A 48 0.76 4.52 -3.82
CA ALA A 48 1.67 5.27 -4.69
C ALA A 48 1.93 6.69 -4.14
N ALA A 49 0.89 7.37 -3.63
CA ALA A 49 1.04 8.69 -3.04
C ALA A 49 1.93 8.67 -1.79
N TYR A 50 1.72 7.71 -0.89
CA TYR A 50 2.55 7.55 0.30
C TYR A 50 3.99 7.16 -0.05
N ALA A 51 4.18 6.25 -1.02
CA ALA A 51 5.51 5.86 -1.48
C ALA A 51 6.31 7.05 -2.03
N LEU A 52 5.67 8.00 -2.71
CA LEU A 52 6.32 9.22 -3.19
C LEU A 52 6.83 10.07 -2.02
N VAL A 53 6.01 10.31 -1.00
CA VAL A 53 6.41 11.08 0.19
C VAL A 53 7.55 10.37 0.93
N SER A 54 7.44 9.05 1.13
CA SER A 54 8.51 8.26 1.76
C SER A 54 9.82 8.34 0.98
N TYR A 55 9.76 8.28 -0.36
CA TYR A 55 10.92 8.41 -1.22
C TYR A 55 11.57 9.79 -1.09
N GLN A 56 10.76 10.86 -1.11
CA GLN A 56 11.26 12.24 -0.94
C GLN A 56 11.93 12.42 0.43
N THR A 57 11.32 11.93 1.50
CA THR A 57 11.89 11.95 2.85
C THR A 57 13.24 11.23 2.91
N LEU A 58 13.31 10.02 2.32
CA LEU A 58 14.55 9.26 2.29
C LEU A 58 15.64 9.94 1.45
N TRP A 59 15.26 10.54 0.32
CA TRP A 59 16.17 11.26 -0.55
C TRP A 59 16.81 12.45 0.18
N LEU A 60 16.01 13.23 0.93
CA LEU A 60 16.52 14.31 1.77
C LEU A 60 17.46 13.78 2.85
N LYS A 61 17.09 12.70 3.54
CA LYS A 61 17.96 12.09 4.55
C LYS A 61 19.28 11.57 3.98
N ALA A 62 19.26 11.03 2.76
CA ALA A 62 20.43 10.46 2.10
C ALA A 62 21.40 11.53 1.58
N HIS A 63 20.89 12.66 1.08
CA HIS A 63 21.70 13.69 0.41
C HIS A 63 21.94 14.95 1.26
N TYR A 64 21.09 15.22 2.25
CA TYR A 64 21.16 16.35 3.19
C TYR A 64 20.91 15.89 4.64
N PRO A 65 21.73 14.96 5.17
CA PRO A 65 21.45 14.28 6.43
C PRO A 65 21.39 15.23 7.63
N ALA A 66 22.30 16.20 7.71
CA ALA A 66 22.36 17.14 8.84
C ALA A 66 21.14 18.06 8.87
N GLU A 67 20.79 18.64 7.71
CA GLU A 67 19.61 19.50 7.55
C GLU A 67 18.32 18.72 7.77
N PHE A 68 18.25 17.48 7.26
CA PHE A 68 17.10 16.60 7.46
C PHE A 68 16.90 16.29 8.95
N MET A 69 17.93 15.84 9.66
CA MET A 69 17.82 15.52 11.09
C MET A 69 17.49 16.76 11.92
N ALA A 70 18.08 17.92 11.60
CA ALA A 70 17.72 19.19 12.23
C ALA A 70 16.24 19.54 12.02
N ALA A 71 15.72 19.34 10.79
CA ALA A 71 14.30 19.59 10.49
C ALA A 71 13.36 18.63 11.22
N VAL A 72 13.71 17.34 11.32
CA VAL A 72 12.89 16.35 12.05
C VAL A 72 12.90 16.64 13.56
N MET A 73 14.05 16.97 14.15
CA MET A 73 14.11 17.41 15.55
C MET A 73 13.31 18.68 15.80
N THR A 74 13.33 19.63 14.86
CA THR A 74 12.52 20.85 14.92
C THR A 74 11.03 20.54 14.90
N ALA A 75 10.60 19.57 14.07
CA ALA A 75 9.19 19.21 13.95
C ALA A 75 8.60 18.56 15.22
N ASP A 76 9.44 17.90 16.02
CA ASP A 76 9.07 17.22 17.25
C ASP A 76 9.64 17.91 18.51
N MET A 77 10.00 19.21 18.44
CA MET A 77 10.77 19.91 19.49
C MET A 77 10.10 19.91 20.88
N ASP A 78 8.76 19.85 20.92
CA ASP A 78 7.98 19.82 22.16
C ASP A 78 7.90 18.42 22.78
N ASN A 79 8.44 17.39 22.13
CA ASN A 79 8.47 16.01 22.60
C ASN A 79 9.91 15.57 22.89
N THR A 80 10.33 15.77 24.14
CA THR A 80 11.67 15.42 24.61
C THR A 80 12.05 13.97 24.33
N GLU A 81 11.14 13.00 24.55
CA GLU A 81 11.42 11.58 24.33
C GLU A 81 11.76 11.27 22.86
N LYS A 82 11.02 11.88 21.92
CA LYS A 82 11.31 11.77 20.49
C LYS A 82 12.63 12.46 20.12
N VAL A 83 12.87 13.67 20.63
CA VAL A 83 14.09 14.43 20.35
C VAL A 83 15.33 13.65 20.78
N VAL A 84 15.32 13.02 21.96
CA VAL A 84 16.44 12.17 22.41
C VAL A 84 16.69 11.04 21.41
N GLY A 85 15.64 10.32 20.99
CA GLY A 85 15.79 9.25 20.00
C GLY A 85 16.33 9.73 18.64
N LEU A 86 15.96 10.94 18.21
CA LEU A 86 16.47 11.56 16.99
C LEU A 86 17.94 12.00 17.12
N VAL A 87 18.35 12.48 18.30
CA VAL A 87 19.76 12.80 18.58
C VAL A 87 20.60 11.52 18.51
N ASP A 88 20.15 10.43 19.13
CA ASP A 88 20.84 9.14 19.08
C ASP A 88 21.00 8.61 17.65
N GLU A 89 20.02 8.85 16.79
CA GLU A 89 20.07 8.46 15.38
C GLU A 89 21.17 9.20 14.59
N CYS A 90 21.49 10.45 14.94
CA CYS A 90 22.58 11.19 14.30
C CYS A 90 23.97 10.58 14.54
N TRP A 91 24.13 9.76 15.59
CA TRP A 91 25.40 9.14 15.97
C TRP A 91 25.60 7.72 15.45
N ARG A 92 24.59 7.13 14.77
CA ARG A 92 24.64 5.78 14.19
C ARG A 92 25.21 5.79 12.78
#